data_AF-A0A4D4LB77-F1
#
_entry.id   AF-A0A4D4LB77-F1
#
_cell.length_a   1.000
_cell.length_b   1.000
_cell.length_c   1.000
_cell.angle_alpha   90.00
_cell.angle_beta   90.00
_cell.angle_gamma   90.00
#
_symmetry.space_group_name_H-M   'P 1'
#
loop_
_entity.id
_entity.type
_entity.pdbx_description
1 polymer ?
#
loop_
_entity_poly.entity_id
_entity_poly.type
_entity_poly.pdbx_seq_one_letter_code
_entity_poly.pdbx_strand_id
1 'polypeptide(L)' 'MLFNGVPATSVTATSTTVAGVTPPGTVGTATVTLVTAFGTVTVPGGFLYV' A
#
# COMPACT_ATOMS: atom_id res chain seq x y z
N MET A 1 -0.24 -5.14 1.63
CA MET A 1 -0.30 -3.74 1.14
C MET A 1 0.17 -3.74 -0.30
N LEU A 2 -0.55 -3.06 -1.19
CA LEU A 2 -0.24 -2.93 -2.61
C LEU A 2 -0.26 -1.46 -3.02
N PHE A 3 0.59 -1.11 -3.98
CA PHE A 3 0.64 0.20 -4.64
C PHE A 3 0.39 -0.01 -6.14
N ASN A 4 -0.74 0.46 -6.67
CA ASN A 4 -1.20 0.15 -8.05
C ASN A 4 -1.15 -1.36 -8.37
N GLY A 5 -1.52 -2.20 -7.41
CA GLY A 5 -1.49 -3.66 -7.56
C GLY A 5 -0.10 -4.30 -7.38
N VAL A 6 0.97 -3.51 -7.21
CA VAL A 6 2.32 -4.02 -6.94
C VAL A 6 2.51 -4.23 -5.43
N PRO A 7 2.95 -5.42 -4.97
CA PRO A 7 3.17 -5.67 -3.55
C PRO A 7 4.24 -4.76 -2.93
N ALA A 8 3.97 -4.28 -1.73
CA ALA A 8 4.97 -3.63 -0.88
C ALA A 8 5.96 -4.64 -0.30
N THR A 9 7.16 -4.16 0.06
CA THR A 9 8.20 -4.97 0.74
C THR A 9 8.26 -4.63 2.23
N SER A 10 8.87 -5.51 3.04
CA SER A 10 9.07 -5.29 4.48
C SER A 10 7.79 -4.90 5.24
N VAL A 11 6.67 -5.55 4.91
CA VAL A 11 5.36 -5.23 5.51
C VAL A 11 5.30 -5.74 6.94
N THR A 12 5.01 -4.86 7.89
CA THR A 12 4.73 -5.19 9.30
C THR A 12 3.38 -4.62 9.71
N ALA A 13 2.69 -5.32 10.62
CA ALA A 13 1.36 -4.94 11.06
C ALA A 13 1.23 -5.07 12.58
N THR A 14 0.57 -4.09 13.19
CA THR A 14 0.03 -4.13 14.54
C THR A 14 -1.50 -4.17 14.48
N SER A 15 -2.18 -4.14 15.62
CA SER A 15 -3.64 -4.09 15.67
C SER A 15 -4.27 -2.86 15.01
N THR A 16 -3.52 -1.76 14.88
CA THR A 16 -4.04 -0.48 14.39
C THR A 16 -3.18 0.18 13.32
N THR A 17 -2.05 -0.41 12.95
CA THR A 17 -1.10 0.20 12.01
C THR A 17 -0.49 -0.84 11.10
N VAL A 18 -0.32 -0.49 9.83
CA VAL A 18 0.47 -1.28 8.87
C VAL A 18 1.54 -0.38 8.28
N ALA A 19 2.79 -0.83 8.36
CA ALA A 19 3.94 -0.18 7.75
C ALA A 19 4.54 -1.08 6.66
N GLY A 20 5.16 -0.48 5.65
CA GLY A 20 5.81 -1.20 4.56
C GLY A 20 6.65 -0.25 3.72
N VAL A 21 7.54 -0.82 2.91
CA VAL A 21 8.38 -0.08 1.97
C VAL A 21 7.74 -0.15 0.59
N THR A 22 7.59 1.02 -0.04
CA THR A 22 7.02 1.13 -1.38
C THR A 22 7.92 0.42 -2.40
N PRO A 23 7.36 -0.31 -3.37
CA PRO A 23 8.12 -0.81 -4.50
C PRO A 23 8.51 0.34 -5.44
N PRO A 24 9.43 0.13 -6.39
CA PRO A 24 9.63 1.08 -7.49
C PRO A 24 8.31 1.36 -8.23
N GLY A 25 8.07 2.63 -8.57
CA GLY A 25 6.85 3.09 -9.23
C GLY A 25 7.10 4.25 -10.19
N THR A 26 6.13 4.53 -11.04
CA THR A 26 6.15 5.69 -11.95
C THR A 26 5.72 6.95 -11.19
N VAL A 27 6.35 8.09 -11.46
CA VAL A 27 5.96 9.41 -10.93
C VAL A 27 4.46 9.63 -11.11
N GLY A 28 3.79 10.00 -10.02
CA GLY A 28 2.34 10.19 -9.99
C GLY A 28 1.65 9.51 -8.81
N THR A 29 0.34 9.69 -8.74
CA THR A 29 -0.47 9.12 -7.66
C THR A 29 -0.64 7.62 -7.83
N ALA A 30 -0.52 6.91 -6.71
CA ALA A 30 -0.77 5.47 -6.64
C ALA A 30 -1.96 5.19 -5.73
N THR A 31 -2.82 4.27 -6.17
CA THR A 31 -3.85 3.67 -5.35
C THR A 31 -3.20 2.70 -4.37
N VAL A 32 -3.48 2.87 -3.09
CA VAL A 32 -3.02 1.97 -2.03
C VAL A 32 -4.13 1.00 -1.68
N THR A 33 -3.84 -0.30 -1.75
CA THR A 33 -4.78 -1.34 -1.33
C THR A 33 -4.20 -2.10 -0.14
N LEU A 34 -4.98 -2.23 0.91
CA LEU A 34 -4.65 -3.07 2.06
C LEU A 34 -5.57 -4.27 2.07
N VAL A 35 -4.97 -5.47 2.01
CA VAL A 35 -5.68 -6.75 2.11
C VAL A 35 -5.30 -7.38 3.45
N THR A 36 -6.31 -7.75 4.23
CA THR A 36 -6.18 -8.45 5.51
C THR A 36 -7.11 -9.66 5.54
N ALA A 37 -6.97 -10.52 6.54
CA ALA A 37 -7.91 -11.64 6.74
C ALA A 37 -9.37 -11.18 6.99
N PHE A 38 -9.57 -9.94 7.44
CA PHE A 38 -10.89 -9.40 7.76
C PHE A 38 -11.53 -8.60 6.62
N GLY A 39 -10.77 -8.33 5.54
CA GLY A 39 -11.27 -7.57 4.41
C GLY A 39 -10.21 -6.76 3.69
N THR A 40 -10.69 -5.98 2.73
CA THR A 40 -9.88 -5.14 1.85
C THR A 40 -10.30 -3.68 1.95
N VAL A 41 -9.32 -2.79 2.02
CA VAL A 41 -9.51 -1.33 1.96
C VAL A 41 -8.72 -0.79 0.78
N THR A 42 -9.31 0.11 0.01
CA THR A 42 -8.66 0.79 -1.11
C THR A 42 -8.69 2.29 -0.90
N VAL A 43 -7.55 2.94 -1.05
CA VAL A 43 -7.35 4.38 -0.92
C VAL A 43 -6.80 4.91 -2.24
N PRO A 44 -7.67 5.39 -3.14
CA PRO A 44 -7.24 6.04 -4.37
C PRO A 44 -6.36 7.26 -4.05
N GLY A 45 -5.20 7.36 -4.72
CA GLY A 45 -4.23 8.44 -4.46
C GLY A 45 -3.62 8.43 -3.06
N GLY A 46 -3.65 7.30 -2.35
CA GLY A 46 -3.08 7.16 -1.01
C GLY A 46 -1.56 7.31 -0.93
N PHE A 47 -0.87 7.36 -2.08
CA PHE A 47 0.58 7.61 -2.15
C PHE A 47 0.94 8.40 -3.41
N LEU A 48 2.02 9.20 -3.33
CA LEU A 48 2.57 9.95 -4.46
C LEU A 48 4.02 9.52 -4.69
N TYR A 49 4.31 8.96 -5.86
CA TYR A 49 5.67 8.76 -6.33
C TYR A 49 6.21 10.07 -6.91
N VAL A 50 7.41 10.48 -6.47
CA VAL A 50 8.13 11.69 -6.88
C VAL A 50 9.51 11.37 -7.42
#